data_AF-A0A0G0CW00-F1
#
_entry.id   AF-A0A0G0CW00-F1
#
_cell.length_a   1.000
_cell.length_b   1.000
_cell.length_c   1.000
_cell.angle_alpha   90.00
_cell.angle_beta   90.00
_cell.angle_gamma   90.00
#
_symmetry.space_group_name_H-M   'P 1'
#
loop_
_entity.id
_entity.type
_entity.pdbx_description
1 polymer ?
#
loop_
_entity_poly.entity_id
_entity_poly.type
_entity_poly.pdbx_seq_one_letter_code
_entity_poly.pdbx_strand_id
1 'polypeptide(L)'
;ICPTEDLLPNWGAGGEDITSDTASAFLEANPTCYTEDWTFEWAPDSTVNPGNQTETGGEDWTAFTSSATVPAGALIWVREQFNSDYISFSGDTTEPRDEDVSAEFYCSNDVLNYDNYDFIDPVEADQTYYCVGFNAPIEQPTTNPQCSDDVDNDGDELIDSADPGCHSDGNASDTESYVPSDNDETDEDDDGGGGGGGGSGSHTRCSDKKDNDDDGLVDSADPGCHSDGNASNADSYVPSDSDEQNGGQVLGAQTSCGIYVDKYLRRGYKNDAEAVKKVQLFLNDYLKLKLEVDGIYGSKTEEAVRVFQILHKDKILTPWGVTASTGIFYLTTQTEVNNIMCPDLNLQIPSNLINFTASMIN
;
A
#
# COMPACT_ATOMS: atom_id res chain seq x y z
N ILE A 1 6.80 16.14 -3.75
CA ILE A 1 6.44 14.91 -3.03
C ILE A 1 7.56 13.89 -3.19
N CYS A 2 8.05 13.32 -2.09
CA CYS A 2 9.00 12.21 -2.08
C CYS A 2 8.34 10.93 -1.55
N PRO A 3 8.86 9.73 -1.90
CA PRO A 3 8.32 8.46 -1.41
C PRO A 3 8.38 8.27 0.10
N THR A 4 9.47 8.72 0.73
CA THR A 4 9.81 8.53 2.14
C THR A 4 10.36 9.84 2.73
N GLU A 5 10.35 9.93 4.05
CA GLU A 5 10.73 11.14 4.79
C GLU A 5 12.23 11.42 4.71
N ASP A 6 13.06 10.37 4.74
CA ASP A 6 14.52 10.45 4.70
C ASP A 6 15.08 11.07 3.40
N LEU A 7 14.23 11.20 2.37
CA LEU A 7 14.55 11.86 1.11
C LEU A 7 14.27 13.37 1.12
N LEU A 8 13.62 13.90 2.15
CA LEU A 8 13.37 15.33 2.32
C LEU A 8 14.68 16.06 2.70
N PRO A 9 14.80 17.36 2.38
CA PRO A 9 16.07 18.08 2.48
C PRO A 9 16.65 18.25 3.90
N ASN A 10 15.83 18.17 4.94
CA ASN A 10 16.22 18.37 6.34
C ASN A 10 16.95 19.70 6.58
N TRP A 11 16.39 20.80 6.05
CA TRP A 11 17.02 22.12 6.11
C TRP A 11 16.63 22.95 7.33
N GLY A 12 15.80 22.47 8.24
CA GLY A 12 15.21 23.29 9.32
C GLY A 12 16.24 24.02 10.23
N ALA A 13 17.51 23.61 10.20
CA ALA A 13 18.63 24.28 10.86
C ALA A 13 19.40 25.33 10.01
N GLY A 14 18.97 25.57 8.76
CA GLY A 14 19.54 26.52 7.81
C GLY A 14 19.93 25.86 6.47
N GLY A 15 19.30 26.30 5.38
CA GLY A 15 19.61 25.91 4.00
C GLY A 15 20.04 27.07 3.08
N GLU A 16 20.19 26.80 1.79
CA GLU A 16 20.35 27.86 0.77
C GLU A 16 19.00 28.53 0.48
N ASP A 17 19.02 29.82 0.15
CA ASP A 17 17.83 30.58 -0.24
C ASP A 17 17.04 29.86 -1.35
N ILE A 18 15.71 29.90 -1.26
CA ILE A 18 14.81 29.33 -2.25
C ILE A 18 14.78 30.21 -3.50
N THR A 19 15.11 29.61 -4.64
CA THR A 19 15.20 30.25 -5.95
C THR A 19 14.26 29.57 -6.95
N SER A 20 14.21 30.09 -8.18
CA SER A 20 13.44 29.47 -9.28
C SER A 20 13.86 28.03 -9.58
N ASP A 21 15.11 27.69 -9.26
CA ASP A 21 15.73 26.45 -9.69
C ASP A 21 15.74 25.40 -8.56
N THR A 22 15.43 25.79 -7.32
CA THR A 22 15.51 24.93 -6.13
C THR A 22 14.72 23.64 -6.30
N ALA A 23 13.46 23.70 -6.72
CA ALA A 23 12.65 22.51 -6.92
C ALA A 23 13.18 21.62 -8.05
N SER A 24 13.60 22.20 -9.18
CA SER A 24 14.18 21.42 -10.28
C SER A 24 15.51 20.77 -9.91
N ALA A 25 16.39 21.49 -9.23
CA ALA A 25 17.68 20.97 -8.78
C ALA A 25 17.50 19.84 -7.75
N PHE A 26 16.53 19.99 -6.85
CA PHE A 26 16.17 18.94 -5.90
C PHE A 26 15.67 17.69 -6.60
N LEU A 27 14.79 17.81 -7.60
CA LEU A 27 14.28 16.66 -8.36
C LEU A 27 15.35 16.00 -9.26
N GLU A 28 16.31 16.78 -9.78
CA GLU A 28 17.46 16.21 -10.49
C GLU A 28 18.36 15.37 -9.56
N ALA A 29 18.50 15.79 -8.30
CA ALA A 29 19.22 15.03 -7.27
C ALA A 29 18.41 13.84 -6.73
N ASN A 30 17.08 13.95 -6.68
CA ASN A 30 16.15 12.99 -6.10
C ASN A 30 15.10 12.53 -7.14
N PRO A 31 15.47 11.66 -8.10
CA PRO A 31 14.63 11.33 -9.26
C PRO A 31 13.38 10.50 -8.94
N THR A 32 13.26 9.98 -7.72
CA THR A 32 12.06 9.27 -7.23
C THR A 32 10.98 10.23 -6.72
N CYS A 33 11.35 11.47 -6.42
CA CYS A 33 10.42 12.52 -6.04
C CYS A 33 9.77 13.15 -7.29
N TYR A 34 8.63 13.81 -7.12
CA TYR A 34 7.89 14.46 -8.21
C TYR A 34 7.14 15.72 -7.73
N THR A 35 6.70 16.55 -8.68
CA THR A 35 5.86 17.73 -8.40
C THR A 35 4.39 17.34 -8.37
N GLU A 36 3.64 17.92 -7.44
CA GLU A 36 2.19 17.76 -7.30
C GLU A 36 1.56 19.16 -7.26
N ASP A 37 0.32 19.28 -7.75
CA ASP A 37 -0.44 20.52 -7.60
C ASP A 37 -0.80 20.71 -6.12
N TRP A 38 -0.29 21.78 -5.51
CA TRP A 38 -0.53 22.08 -4.10
C TRP A 38 -1.17 23.46 -3.93
N THR A 39 -1.93 23.63 -2.85
CA THR A 39 -2.51 24.93 -2.50
C THR A 39 -1.69 25.56 -1.38
N PHE A 40 -1.26 26.79 -1.61
CA PHE A 40 -0.54 27.62 -0.64
C PHE A 40 -1.42 28.79 -0.22
N GLU A 41 -1.06 29.43 0.87
CA GLU A 41 -1.75 30.60 1.40
C GLU A 41 -0.74 31.67 1.79
N TRP A 42 -1.11 32.93 1.64
CA TRP A 42 -0.35 34.05 2.20
C TRP A 42 -1.24 34.99 2.99
N ALA A 43 -0.66 35.69 3.97
CA ALA A 43 -1.37 36.69 4.76
C ALA A 43 -0.46 37.87 5.16
N PRO A 44 -1.03 39.07 5.40
CA PRO A 44 -0.27 40.20 5.96
C PRO A 44 0.26 39.90 7.38
N ASP A 45 1.35 40.57 7.77
CA ASP A 45 2.02 40.42 9.08
C ASP A 45 1.08 40.41 10.31
N SER A 46 0.01 41.21 10.30
CA SER A 46 -0.94 41.30 11.43
C SER A 46 -1.86 40.09 11.60
N THR A 47 -1.74 39.06 10.76
CA THR A 47 -2.66 37.92 10.72
C THR A 47 -2.26 36.85 11.71
N VAL A 48 -3.24 36.24 12.38
CA VAL A 48 -2.99 35.17 13.35
C VAL A 48 -2.52 33.90 12.64
N ASN A 49 -1.47 33.26 13.16
CA ASN A 49 -1.02 31.96 12.69
C ASN A 49 -2.10 30.88 12.96
N PRO A 50 -2.61 30.20 11.92
CA PRO A 50 -3.65 29.17 12.05
C PRO A 50 -3.13 27.84 12.60
N GLY A 51 -1.81 27.64 12.71
CA GLY A 51 -1.15 26.42 13.16
C GLY A 51 -0.63 25.56 12.01
N ASN A 52 0.38 24.74 12.31
CA ASN A 52 1.17 24.04 11.29
C ASN A 52 0.36 22.96 10.54
N GLN A 53 -0.53 22.25 11.23
CA GLN A 53 -1.33 21.15 10.70
C GLN A 53 -2.74 21.59 10.27
N THR A 54 -2.91 22.86 9.90
CA THR A 54 -4.23 23.41 9.53
C THR A 54 -4.43 23.41 8.02
N GLU A 55 -5.46 22.72 7.52
CA GLU A 55 -5.75 22.65 6.07
C GLU A 55 -6.08 24.03 5.47
N THR A 56 -6.87 24.87 6.13
CA THR A 56 -7.22 26.21 5.61
C THR A 56 -7.04 27.27 6.69
N GLY A 57 -6.27 28.33 6.38
CA GLY A 57 -5.94 29.40 7.34
C GLY A 57 -7.11 30.32 7.70
N GLY A 58 -8.17 30.34 6.90
CA GLY A 58 -9.40 31.13 7.13
C GLY A 58 -9.52 32.34 6.21
N GLU A 59 -10.46 33.24 6.50
CA GLU A 59 -10.83 34.37 5.60
C GLU A 59 -9.70 35.40 5.41
N ASP A 60 -8.78 35.51 6.36
CA ASP A 60 -7.66 36.45 6.31
C ASP A 60 -6.44 35.89 5.55
N TRP A 61 -6.49 34.61 5.16
CA TRP A 61 -5.47 33.91 4.38
C TRP A 61 -5.91 33.78 2.92
N THR A 62 -5.06 34.21 1.99
CA THR A 62 -5.37 34.19 0.57
C THR A 62 -4.70 33.01 -0.11
N ALA A 63 -5.51 32.05 -0.59
CA ALA A 63 -5.03 30.85 -1.26
C ALA A 63 -4.54 31.10 -2.70
N PHE A 64 -3.53 30.35 -3.13
CA PHE A 64 -2.99 30.33 -4.50
C PHE A 64 -2.35 28.97 -4.82
N THR A 65 -2.23 28.61 -6.10
CA THR A 65 -1.68 27.30 -6.53
C THR A 65 -0.43 27.40 -7.40
N SER A 66 -0.15 28.56 -8.00
CA SER A 66 1.03 28.75 -8.86
C SER A 66 1.78 30.02 -8.52
N SER A 67 1.08 31.16 -8.48
CA SER A 67 1.65 32.42 -8.01
C SER A 67 0.57 33.33 -7.45
N ALA A 68 0.99 34.27 -6.61
CA ALA A 68 0.16 35.34 -6.08
C ALA A 68 0.89 36.68 -6.21
N THR A 69 0.12 37.76 -6.38
CA THR A 69 0.65 39.12 -6.26
C THR A 69 0.43 39.59 -4.83
N VAL A 70 1.51 39.97 -4.15
CA VAL A 70 1.50 40.37 -2.74
C VAL A 70 1.88 41.85 -2.58
N PRO A 71 1.43 42.54 -1.51
CA PRO A 71 1.75 43.95 -1.28
C PRO A 71 3.23 44.14 -0.96
N ALA A 72 3.88 45.09 -1.65
CA ALA A 72 5.26 45.49 -1.33
C ALA A 72 5.34 46.42 -0.10
N GLY A 73 6.48 46.40 0.57
CA GLY A 73 6.86 47.31 1.64
C GLY A 73 6.60 46.81 3.07
N ALA A 74 6.15 45.58 3.24
CA ALA A 74 5.92 44.95 4.54
C ALA A 74 6.25 43.45 4.51
N LEU A 75 6.34 42.85 5.69
CA LEU A 75 6.38 41.41 5.88
C LEU A 75 5.05 40.79 5.44
N ILE A 76 5.14 39.62 4.82
CA ILE A 76 4.02 38.70 4.66
C ILE A 76 4.38 37.33 5.21
N TRP A 77 3.37 36.60 5.66
CA TRP A 77 3.46 35.19 6.01
C TRP A 77 3.00 34.34 4.83
N VAL A 78 3.64 33.18 4.65
CA VAL A 78 3.31 32.20 3.61
C VAL A 78 3.31 30.82 4.25
N ARG A 79 2.41 29.95 3.76
CA ARG A 79 2.29 28.56 4.21
C ARG A 79 1.70 27.69 3.11
N GLU A 80 1.80 26.38 3.29
CA GLU A 80 0.97 25.44 2.54
C GLU A 80 -0.33 25.07 3.28
N GLN A 81 -1.36 24.73 2.52
CA GLN A 81 -2.53 24.05 3.06
C GLN A 81 -2.12 22.63 3.47
N PHE A 82 -2.20 22.34 4.77
CA PHE A 82 -1.79 21.04 5.30
C PHE A 82 -2.70 19.91 4.79
N ASN A 83 -2.11 18.78 4.40
CA ASN A 83 -2.81 17.57 4.00
C ASN A 83 -2.49 16.44 4.98
N SER A 84 -3.53 15.89 5.63
CA SER A 84 -3.40 14.83 6.63
C SER A 84 -2.94 13.47 6.10
N ASP A 85 -2.90 13.28 4.78
CA ASP A 85 -2.37 12.05 4.16
C ASP A 85 -0.83 12.02 4.15
N TYR A 86 -0.19 13.14 4.50
CA TYR A 86 1.26 13.33 4.50
C TYR A 86 1.80 13.52 5.92
N ILE A 87 3.12 13.35 6.06
CA ILE A 87 3.83 13.55 7.33
C ILE A 87 3.52 14.95 7.86
N SER A 88 3.32 15.05 9.17
CA SER A 88 3.02 16.33 9.81
C SER A 88 4.30 17.14 9.97
N PHE A 89 4.17 18.47 9.94
CA PHE A 89 5.22 19.36 10.42
C PHE A 89 5.51 19.08 11.90
N SER A 90 6.76 18.85 12.30
CA SER A 90 7.13 18.67 13.71
C SER A 90 6.90 19.96 14.51
N GLY A 91 7.07 21.10 13.86
CA GLY A 91 6.97 22.42 14.46
C GLY A 91 8.20 22.77 15.30
N ASP A 92 9.33 22.10 15.08
CA ASP A 92 10.55 22.39 15.81
C ASP A 92 11.19 23.69 15.35
N THR A 93 11.16 24.65 16.28
CA THR A 93 11.74 25.99 16.13
C THR A 93 12.90 26.24 17.10
N THR A 94 13.30 25.25 17.90
CA THR A 94 14.20 25.46 19.06
C THR A 94 15.55 24.81 18.82
N GLU A 95 16.64 25.55 19.03
CA GLU A 95 17.99 24.97 18.91
C GLU A 95 18.31 23.98 20.04
N PRO A 96 18.91 22.80 19.74
CA PRO A 96 19.22 22.28 18.41
C PRO A 96 17.95 21.75 17.72
N ARG A 97 17.77 22.09 16.44
CA ARG A 97 16.60 21.66 15.68
C ARG A 97 16.82 20.25 15.14
N ASP A 98 16.36 19.26 15.88
CA ASP A 98 16.64 17.84 15.64
C ASP A 98 15.39 16.98 15.48
N GLU A 99 14.18 17.57 15.52
CA GLU A 99 12.95 16.90 15.10
C GLU A 99 12.78 17.01 13.57
N ASP A 100 13.75 16.45 12.85
CA ASP A 100 13.88 16.53 11.40
C ASP A 100 12.90 15.65 10.62
N VAL A 101 12.32 14.63 11.28
CA VAL A 101 11.22 13.81 10.74
C VAL A 101 9.95 14.66 10.59
N SER A 102 9.81 15.35 9.46
CA SER A 102 8.83 16.42 9.29
C SER A 102 8.52 16.71 7.82
N ALA A 103 7.29 17.16 7.54
CA ALA A 103 7.09 17.96 6.34
C ALA A 103 7.89 19.27 6.44
N GLU A 104 8.32 19.80 5.31
CA GLU A 104 9.14 21.03 5.26
C GLU A 104 8.52 22.03 4.29
N PHE A 105 8.50 23.29 4.67
CA PHE A 105 8.08 24.40 3.83
C PHE A 105 9.08 25.53 4.03
N TYR A 106 9.58 26.09 2.93
CA TYR A 106 10.56 27.18 2.95
C TYR A 106 10.21 28.24 1.91
N CYS A 107 10.45 29.51 2.25
CA CYS A 107 10.20 30.66 1.37
C CYS A 107 11.36 31.64 1.37
N SER A 108 11.85 31.97 0.16
CA SER A 108 12.87 33.00 -0.06
C SER A 108 14.13 32.77 0.80
N ASN A 109 14.33 33.56 1.84
CA ASN A 109 15.49 33.50 2.73
C ASN A 109 15.12 32.94 4.12
N ASP A 110 13.86 32.57 4.31
CA ASP A 110 13.40 31.83 5.47
C ASP A 110 13.50 30.34 5.12
N VAL A 111 14.63 29.77 5.52
CA VAL A 111 14.97 28.35 5.32
C VAL A 111 15.32 27.78 6.69
N LEU A 112 14.39 27.95 7.62
CA LEU A 112 14.55 27.72 9.03
C LEU A 112 13.25 27.13 9.60
N ASN A 113 13.41 26.24 10.57
CA ASN A 113 12.37 25.54 11.32
C ASN A 113 11.74 24.41 10.52
N TYR A 114 11.17 23.45 11.24
CA TYR A 114 10.34 22.38 10.68
C TYR A 114 8.86 22.74 10.85
N ASP A 115 8.49 23.96 10.47
CA ASP A 115 7.14 24.48 10.60
C ASP A 115 6.49 24.76 9.23
N ASN A 116 5.24 25.19 9.27
CA ASN A 116 4.48 25.55 8.08
C ASN A 116 4.13 27.04 8.13
N TYR A 117 5.15 27.87 8.43
CA TYR A 117 4.95 29.28 8.73
C TYR A 117 6.19 30.14 8.42
N ASP A 118 6.48 30.31 7.14
CA ASP A 118 7.58 31.18 6.68
C ASP A 118 7.13 32.62 6.40
N PHE A 119 8.10 33.51 6.24
CA PHE A 119 7.87 34.88 5.81
C PHE A 119 8.74 35.35 4.65
N ILE A 120 8.31 36.48 4.06
CA ILE A 120 9.14 37.32 3.19
C ILE A 120 9.19 38.71 3.82
N ASP A 121 10.37 39.18 4.22
CA ASP A 121 10.52 40.49 4.89
C ASP A 121 11.75 41.28 4.42
N PRO A 122 11.56 42.51 3.90
CA PRO A 122 10.31 43.06 3.38
C PRO A 122 10.05 42.53 1.96
N VAL A 123 8.78 42.51 1.54
CA VAL A 123 8.46 42.35 0.12
C VAL A 123 8.92 43.59 -0.65
N GLU A 124 9.86 43.44 -1.57
CA GLU A 124 10.33 44.52 -2.45
C GLU A 124 9.48 44.63 -3.72
N ALA A 125 9.28 45.87 -4.18
CA ALA A 125 8.52 46.11 -5.41
C ALA A 125 9.23 45.51 -6.63
N ASP A 126 8.44 44.91 -7.53
CA ASP A 126 8.91 44.28 -8.77
C ASP A 126 9.91 43.11 -8.59
N GLN A 127 10.01 42.55 -7.39
CA GLN A 127 10.77 41.32 -7.13
C GLN A 127 9.88 40.07 -7.20
N THR A 128 10.52 38.94 -7.47
CA THR A 128 9.89 37.61 -7.45
C THR A 128 10.56 36.77 -6.37
N TYR A 129 9.73 36.12 -5.55
CA TYR A 129 10.15 35.26 -4.46
C TYR A 129 9.66 33.84 -4.75
N TYR A 130 10.37 32.85 -4.24
CA TYR A 130 10.10 31.44 -4.48
C TYR A 130 9.90 30.73 -3.16
N CYS A 131 8.97 29.78 -3.15
CA CYS A 131 8.66 28.93 -2.01
C CYS A 131 8.53 27.50 -2.49
N VAL A 132 8.90 26.53 -1.65
CA VAL A 132 8.77 25.11 -1.95
C VAL A 132 8.30 24.36 -0.71
N GLY A 133 7.25 23.56 -0.88
CA GLY A 133 6.82 22.55 0.10
C GLY A 133 7.39 21.18 -0.27
N PHE A 134 7.97 20.51 0.72
CA PHE A 134 8.52 19.15 0.64
C PHE A 134 7.68 18.26 1.55
N ASN A 135 7.01 17.29 0.93
CA ASN A 135 6.07 16.40 1.60
C ASN A 135 6.40 14.95 1.25
N ALA A 136 6.30 14.08 2.24
CA ALA A 136 6.31 12.63 2.08
C ALA A 136 5.02 12.05 2.68
N PRO A 137 4.45 10.99 2.07
CA PRO A 137 3.29 10.31 2.64
C PRO A 137 3.67 9.72 4.01
N ILE A 138 2.70 9.59 4.92
CA ILE A 138 2.96 8.95 6.22
C ILE A 138 3.47 7.53 6.00
N GLU A 139 4.73 7.26 6.38
CA GLU A 139 5.32 5.93 6.27
C GLU A 139 4.45 4.92 7.03
N GLN A 140 3.91 3.95 6.30
CA GLN A 140 3.34 2.76 6.89
C GLN A 140 4.48 1.75 7.03
N PRO A 141 4.65 1.08 8.18
CA PRO A 141 5.79 0.20 8.42
C PRO A 141 5.92 -0.81 7.29
N THR A 142 7.08 -0.76 6.63
CA THR A 142 7.56 -1.74 5.67
C THR A 142 7.64 -3.06 6.39
N THR A 143 6.67 -3.95 6.17
CA THR A 143 6.84 -5.35 6.56
C THR A 143 7.62 -5.99 5.43
N ASN A 144 8.93 -6.04 5.57
CA ASN A 144 9.63 -7.17 5.00
C ASN A 144 8.97 -8.44 5.59
N PRO A 145 8.85 -9.50 4.80
CA PRO A 145 8.45 -10.80 5.32
C PRO A 145 9.29 -11.16 6.55
N GLN A 146 8.68 -11.74 7.60
CA GLN A 146 9.35 -12.12 8.87
C GLN A 146 10.76 -12.67 8.64
N CYS A 147 10.93 -13.54 7.64
CA CYS A 147 12.21 -14.13 7.24
C CYS A 147 13.19 -13.22 6.50
N SER A 148 13.01 -11.90 6.57
CA SER A 148 13.87 -10.90 5.91
C SER A 148 13.75 -9.50 6.55
N ASP A 149 13.26 -9.43 7.79
CA ASP A 149 12.99 -8.17 8.49
C ASP A 149 13.99 -7.85 9.63
N ASP A 150 15.03 -8.67 9.81
CA ASP A 150 16.08 -8.54 10.83
C ASP A 150 15.54 -8.63 12.29
N VAL A 151 14.33 -9.17 12.50
CA VAL A 151 13.68 -9.28 13.82
C VAL A 151 13.27 -10.72 14.09
N ASP A 152 13.66 -11.23 15.27
CA ASP A 152 13.17 -12.51 15.83
C ASP A 152 11.66 -12.40 16.16
N ASN A 153 10.83 -12.90 15.26
CA ASN A 153 9.38 -12.79 15.31
C ASN A 153 8.71 -13.94 16.07
N ASP A 154 9.37 -15.09 16.22
CA ASP A 154 8.84 -16.27 16.89
C ASP A 154 9.38 -16.48 18.33
N GLY A 155 10.48 -15.82 18.67
CA GLY A 155 11.11 -15.75 19.98
C GLY A 155 12.10 -16.87 20.29
N ASP A 156 12.65 -17.56 19.28
CA ASP A 156 13.59 -18.68 19.45
C ASP A 156 15.09 -18.26 19.51
N GLU A 157 15.38 -16.96 19.37
CA GLU A 157 16.69 -16.31 19.30
C GLU A 157 17.44 -16.45 17.94
N LEU A 158 16.78 -16.96 16.91
CA LEU A 158 17.23 -17.01 15.52
C LEU A 158 16.46 -15.95 14.68
N ILE A 159 17.05 -15.53 13.55
CA ILE A 159 16.49 -14.47 12.69
C ILE A 159 16.75 -14.79 11.22
N ASP A 160 15.75 -14.55 10.37
CA ASP A 160 15.85 -14.62 8.91
C ASP A 160 16.58 -15.90 8.41
N SER A 161 17.66 -15.77 7.65
CA SER A 161 18.45 -16.90 7.12
C SER A 161 19.16 -17.77 8.17
N ALA A 162 19.15 -17.37 9.44
CA ALA A 162 19.65 -18.19 10.54
C ALA A 162 18.53 -18.99 11.23
N ASP A 163 17.28 -18.67 10.92
CA ASP A 163 16.07 -19.24 11.49
C ASP A 163 15.60 -20.45 10.66
N PRO A 164 15.40 -21.65 11.25
CA PRO A 164 14.94 -22.82 10.52
C PRO A 164 13.49 -22.68 10.00
N GLY A 165 12.62 -21.91 10.64
CA GLY A 165 11.29 -21.54 10.16
C GLY A 165 11.32 -20.76 8.85
N CYS A 166 12.42 -20.07 8.56
CA CYS A 166 12.65 -19.39 7.28
C CYS A 166 13.21 -20.25 6.16
N HIS A 167 13.36 -21.54 6.41
CA HIS A 167 13.86 -22.50 5.45
C HIS A 167 12.76 -23.47 5.07
N SER A 168 12.55 -23.62 3.76
CA SER A 168 11.53 -24.53 3.20
C SER A 168 11.70 -26.01 3.58
N ASP A 169 12.85 -26.38 4.15
CA ASP A 169 13.15 -27.72 4.67
C ASP A 169 13.36 -27.76 6.20
N GLY A 170 13.11 -26.66 6.91
CA GLY A 170 13.32 -26.54 8.35
C GLY A 170 14.79 -26.59 8.77
N ASN A 171 15.74 -26.35 7.85
CA ASN A 171 17.16 -26.50 8.11
C ASN A 171 17.96 -25.25 7.72
N ALA A 172 18.20 -24.39 8.71
CA ALA A 172 18.99 -23.17 8.58
C ALA A 172 20.43 -23.36 8.05
N SER A 173 20.98 -24.59 8.06
CA SER A 173 22.30 -24.86 7.47
C SER A 173 22.27 -25.07 5.95
N ASP A 174 21.10 -25.31 5.36
CA ASP A 174 20.94 -25.39 3.90
C ASP A 174 20.61 -24.01 3.32
N THR A 175 21.63 -23.32 2.82
CA THR A 175 21.47 -21.99 2.22
C THR A 175 20.60 -21.97 0.97
N GLU A 176 20.38 -23.12 0.30
CA GLU A 176 19.50 -23.19 -0.88
C GLU A 176 18.01 -23.27 -0.51
N SER A 177 17.67 -23.60 0.74
CA SER A 177 16.29 -23.73 1.21
C SER A 177 15.72 -22.47 1.83
N TYR A 178 16.54 -21.44 2.06
CA TYR A 178 16.14 -20.14 2.62
C TYR A 178 15.09 -19.44 1.75
N VAL A 179 13.98 -19.05 2.37
CA VAL A 179 12.85 -18.36 1.74
C VAL A 179 12.72 -16.95 2.34
N PRO A 180 13.49 -15.96 1.85
CA PRO A 180 13.40 -14.57 2.34
C PRO A 180 12.05 -13.89 2.04
N SER A 181 11.17 -14.53 1.26
CA SER A 181 9.81 -14.03 1.06
C SER A 181 8.80 -14.58 2.07
N ASP A 182 9.22 -15.50 2.95
CA ASP A 182 8.36 -16.12 3.94
C ASP A 182 8.08 -15.17 5.10
N ASN A 183 6.85 -15.19 5.58
CA ASN A 183 6.36 -14.28 6.61
C ASN A 183 5.92 -15.06 7.85
N ASP A 184 6.62 -16.15 8.13
CA ASP A 184 6.47 -16.99 9.30
C ASP A 184 7.85 -17.55 9.69
N GLU A 185 8.33 -17.18 10.88
CA GLU A 185 9.57 -17.70 11.47
C GLU A 185 9.32 -18.92 12.36
N THR A 186 8.08 -19.40 12.52
CA THR A 186 7.84 -20.54 13.44
C THR A 186 8.43 -21.86 12.95
N ASP A 187 9.28 -22.46 13.78
CA ASP A 187 9.78 -23.82 13.59
C ASP A 187 8.65 -24.87 13.57
N GLU A 188 8.62 -25.73 12.54
CA GLU A 188 7.77 -26.93 12.54
C GLU A 188 8.33 -27.96 13.53
N ASP A 189 8.05 -27.77 14.82
CA ASP A 189 8.81 -28.46 15.86
C ASP A 189 8.32 -29.87 16.20
N ASP A 190 9.34 -30.69 16.44
CA ASP A 190 9.39 -32.02 17.04
C ASP A 190 8.46 -32.19 18.25
N ASP A 191 7.28 -32.80 18.03
CA ASP A 191 6.43 -33.27 19.13
C ASP A 191 7.00 -34.58 19.72
N GLY A 192 7.87 -34.43 20.73
CA GLY A 192 8.54 -35.52 21.42
C GLY A 192 7.59 -36.56 22.04
N GLY A 193 7.69 -37.83 21.61
CA GLY A 193 6.95 -38.96 22.19
C GLY A 193 7.48 -40.33 21.78
N GLY A 194 8.42 -40.89 22.55
CA GLY A 194 9.19 -42.08 22.16
C GLY A 194 8.48 -43.43 22.09
N GLY A 195 9.12 -44.38 21.40
CA GLY A 195 8.97 -45.82 21.68
C GLY A 195 8.94 -46.76 20.48
N GLY A 196 10.11 -47.25 20.08
CA GLY A 196 10.36 -48.67 19.82
C GLY A 196 9.62 -49.38 18.67
N GLY A 197 10.36 -49.61 17.59
CA GLY A 197 10.61 -50.97 17.09
C GLY A 197 9.66 -51.60 16.07
N GLY A 198 10.23 -51.92 14.90
CA GLY A 198 9.92 -53.15 14.17
C GLY A 198 8.91 -53.03 13.05
N GLY A 199 9.40 -53.12 11.81
CA GLY A 199 8.62 -52.90 10.60
C GLY A 199 7.56 -53.94 10.31
N SER A 200 6.57 -53.53 9.52
CA SER A 200 6.02 -54.26 8.38
C SER A 200 4.95 -53.39 7.72
N GLY A 201 5.25 -52.83 6.55
CA GLY A 201 4.29 -52.22 5.61
C GLY A 201 3.28 -51.25 6.23
N SER A 202 3.71 -50.01 6.50
CA SER A 202 2.83 -48.91 6.87
C SER A 202 1.82 -48.69 5.74
N HIS A 203 0.59 -49.16 5.96
CA HIS A 203 -0.54 -48.61 5.23
C HIS A 203 -0.80 -47.28 5.91
N THR A 204 -0.48 -46.19 5.22
CA THR A 204 -0.75 -44.84 5.69
C THR A 204 -2.26 -44.58 5.60
N ARG A 205 -2.76 -43.47 6.16
CA ARG A 205 -4.19 -43.18 6.20
C ARG A 205 -4.84 -43.36 4.82
N CYS A 206 -4.19 -42.81 3.80
CA CYS A 206 -4.56 -42.95 2.39
C CYS A 206 -4.41 -44.34 1.75
N SER A 207 -4.05 -45.38 2.50
CA SER A 207 -4.00 -46.77 2.01
C SER A 207 -4.55 -47.78 3.03
N ASP A 208 -5.29 -47.34 4.05
CA ASP A 208 -5.77 -48.17 5.15
C ASP A 208 -7.25 -48.63 5.04
N LYS A 209 -7.97 -48.20 3.99
CA LYS A 209 -9.37 -48.52 3.69
C LYS A 209 -10.38 -48.00 4.70
N LYS A 210 -10.03 -46.95 5.42
CA LYS A 210 -10.97 -46.22 6.27
C LYS A 210 -11.07 -44.80 5.76
N ASP A 211 -12.21 -44.21 6.06
CA ASP A 211 -12.43 -42.78 5.95
C ASP A 211 -11.90 -42.18 7.26
N ASN A 212 -10.69 -41.60 7.24
CA ASN A 212 -10.07 -41.05 8.44
C ASN A 212 -10.38 -39.57 8.67
N ASP A 213 -11.00 -38.86 7.72
CA ASP A 213 -11.42 -37.46 7.86
C ASP A 213 -12.97 -37.29 7.96
N ASP A 214 -13.70 -38.42 7.92
CA ASP A 214 -15.16 -38.54 8.03
C ASP A 214 -15.93 -37.77 6.91
N ASP A 215 -15.33 -37.61 5.71
CA ASP A 215 -15.96 -36.91 4.57
C ASP A 215 -16.85 -37.82 3.68
N GLY A 216 -16.79 -39.14 3.92
CA GLY A 216 -17.53 -40.18 3.20
C GLY A 216 -16.79 -40.82 2.03
N LEU A 217 -15.52 -40.47 1.79
CA LEU A 217 -14.62 -41.00 0.78
C LEU A 217 -13.45 -41.75 1.45
N VAL A 218 -12.74 -42.60 0.69
CA VAL A 218 -11.75 -43.54 1.26
C VAL A 218 -10.59 -43.75 0.27
N ASP A 219 -9.36 -43.66 0.76
CA ASP A 219 -8.11 -43.94 0.02
C ASP A 219 -8.08 -43.25 -1.37
N SER A 220 -7.90 -44.00 -2.46
CA SER A 220 -7.84 -43.49 -3.84
C SER A 220 -9.15 -42.88 -4.37
N ALA A 221 -10.23 -42.94 -3.59
CA ALA A 221 -11.48 -42.25 -3.91
C ALA A 221 -11.61 -40.92 -3.14
N ASP A 222 -10.70 -40.67 -2.21
CA ASP A 222 -10.65 -39.49 -1.35
C ASP A 222 -9.77 -38.41 -1.98
N PRO A 223 -10.28 -37.20 -2.24
CA PRO A 223 -9.47 -36.11 -2.78
C PRO A 223 -8.31 -35.69 -1.86
N GLY A 224 -8.40 -35.88 -0.54
CA GLY A 224 -7.32 -35.65 0.42
C GLY A 224 -6.12 -36.58 0.24
N CYS A 225 -6.31 -37.72 -0.43
CA CYS A 225 -5.22 -38.65 -0.78
C CYS A 225 -4.56 -38.38 -2.12
N HIS A 226 -4.92 -37.27 -2.77
CA HIS A 226 -4.38 -36.89 -4.06
C HIS A 226 -3.58 -35.60 -3.91
N SER A 227 -2.34 -35.61 -4.37
CA SER A 227 -1.43 -34.45 -4.37
C SER A 227 -1.97 -33.21 -5.09
N ASP A 228 -3.02 -33.36 -5.91
CA ASP A 228 -3.72 -32.27 -6.60
C ASP A 228 -5.16 -32.04 -6.10
N GLY A 229 -5.58 -32.71 -5.03
CA GLY A 229 -6.93 -32.62 -4.46
C GLY A 229 -8.01 -33.19 -5.37
N ASN A 230 -7.67 -34.05 -6.35
CA ASN A 230 -8.62 -34.56 -7.34
C ASN A 230 -8.61 -36.10 -7.45
N ALA A 231 -9.57 -36.73 -6.77
CA ALA A 231 -9.78 -38.18 -6.80
C ALA A 231 -10.06 -38.78 -8.20
N SER A 232 -10.38 -37.96 -9.21
CA SER A 232 -10.54 -38.43 -10.60
C SER A 232 -9.20 -38.56 -11.35
N ASN A 233 -8.12 -38.00 -10.82
CA ASN A 233 -6.79 -38.11 -11.38
C ASN A 233 -6.02 -39.26 -10.71
N ALA A 234 -6.02 -40.44 -11.32
CA ALA A 234 -5.38 -41.62 -10.75
C ALA A 234 -3.85 -41.47 -10.58
N ASP A 235 -3.22 -40.59 -11.36
CA ASP A 235 -1.76 -40.37 -11.32
C ASP A 235 -1.34 -39.48 -10.13
N SER A 236 -2.27 -38.72 -9.53
CA SER A 236 -1.99 -37.85 -8.39
C SER A 236 -2.19 -38.50 -7.02
N TYR A 237 -2.69 -39.74 -6.99
CA TYR A 237 -2.90 -40.50 -5.75
C TYR A 237 -1.57 -40.79 -5.04
N VAL A 238 -1.50 -40.42 -3.75
CA VAL A 238 -0.34 -40.61 -2.89
C VAL A 238 -0.67 -41.63 -1.79
N PRO A 239 -0.55 -42.94 -2.06
CA PRO A 239 -0.86 -43.99 -1.07
C PRO A 239 0.10 -44.04 0.12
N SER A 240 1.16 -43.23 0.12
CA SER A 240 2.05 -43.02 1.27
C SER A 240 1.69 -41.80 2.10
N ASP A 241 0.64 -41.05 1.74
CA ASP A 241 0.20 -39.89 2.49
C ASP A 241 -0.45 -40.32 3.81
N SER A 242 -0.03 -39.64 4.89
CA SER A 242 -0.51 -39.85 6.25
C SER A 242 -1.54 -38.82 6.68
N ASP A 243 -1.95 -37.92 5.79
CA ASP A 243 -3.15 -37.10 5.97
C ASP A 243 -4.20 -37.40 4.89
N GLU A 244 -5.45 -37.44 5.32
CA GLU A 244 -6.63 -37.59 4.45
C GLU A 244 -7.45 -36.30 4.42
N GLN A 245 -7.04 -35.27 5.15
CA GLN A 245 -7.75 -34.00 5.12
C GLN A 245 -7.67 -33.38 3.72
N ASN A 246 -8.82 -33.00 3.21
CA ASN A 246 -8.95 -32.18 2.01
C ASN A 246 -8.19 -30.84 2.19
N GLY A 247 -6.92 -30.81 1.78
CA GLY A 247 -6.07 -29.62 1.83
C GLY A 247 -6.63 -28.47 0.99
N GLY A 248 -6.44 -27.23 1.47
CA GLY A 248 -6.80 -26.03 0.72
C GLY A 248 -6.03 -25.96 -0.60
N GLN A 249 -6.74 -25.79 -1.71
CA GLN A 249 -6.15 -25.73 -3.04
C GLN A 249 -5.44 -24.39 -3.28
N VAL A 250 -4.10 -24.37 -3.27
CA VAL A 250 -3.31 -23.30 -3.88
C VAL A 250 -3.13 -23.59 -5.37
N LEU A 251 -3.78 -22.79 -6.22
CA LEU A 251 -3.71 -22.93 -7.68
C LEU A 251 -2.31 -22.52 -8.16
N GLY A 252 -1.49 -23.51 -8.51
CA GLY A 252 -0.20 -23.33 -9.17
C GLY A 252 -0.35 -22.65 -10.54
N ALA A 253 0.62 -21.79 -10.86
CA ALA A 253 0.67 -20.99 -12.07
C ALA A 253 0.48 -21.82 -13.35
N GLN A 254 -0.63 -21.61 -14.07
CA GLN A 254 -0.72 -21.92 -15.49
C GLN A 254 -0.43 -20.65 -16.31
N THR A 255 0.45 -20.81 -17.29
CA THR A 255 0.85 -19.82 -18.30
C THR A 255 -0.30 -19.49 -19.27
N SER A 256 -1.36 -18.90 -18.75
CA SER A 256 -2.32 -18.08 -19.50
C SER A 256 -2.90 -17.03 -18.57
N CYS A 257 -2.56 -15.77 -18.76
CA CYS A 257 -3.23 -14.70 -18.04
C CYS A 257 -4.67 -14.58 -18.58
N GLY A 258 -5.65 -14.53 -17.68
CA GLY A 258 -7.09 -14.55 -17.99
C GLY A 258 -7.83 -13.50 -17.19
N ILE A 259 -9.17 -13.47 -17.29
CA ILE A 259 -9.99 -12.55 -16.50
C ILE A 259 -9.75 -12.82 -15.01
N TYR A 260 -9.16 -11.85 -14.32
CA TYR A 260 -8.78 -11.95 -12.92
C TYR A 260 -10.02 -11.89 -12.01
N VAL A 261 -10.92 -10.93 -12.26
CA VAL A 261 -12.21 -10.78 -11.56
C VAL A 261 -13.35 -10.56 -12.56
N ASP A 262 -14.39 -11.41 -12.49
CA ASP A 262 -15.56 -11.37 -13.37
C ASP A 262 -16.84 -10.85 -12.66
N LYS A 263 -16.77 -10.50 -11.36
CA LYS A 263 -17.89 -10.00 -10.55
C LYS A 263 -17.83 -8.51 -10.27
N TYR A 264 -19.00 -7.94 -10.00
CA TYR A 264 -19.16 -6.55 -9.56
C TYR A 264 -19.36 -6.51 -8.05
N LEU A 265 -18.72 -5.54 -7.38
CA LEU A 265 -18.68 -5.47 -5.92
C LEU A 265 -19.01 -4.07 -5.43
N ARG A 266 -19.77 -3.99 -4.33
CA ARG A 266 -20.11 -2.73 -3.65
C ARG A 266 -20.39 -2.96 -2.16
N ARG A 267 -20.03 -2.01 -1.31
CA ARG A 267 -20.35 -2.03 0.12
C ARG A 267 -21.87 -2.05 0.35
N GLY A 268 -22.31 -2.83 1.33
CA GLY A 268 -23.74 -2.96 1.70
C GLY A 268 -24.56 -3.90 0.80
N TYR A 269 -23.95 -4.54 -0.19
CA TYR A 269 -24.57 -5.56 -1.04
C TYR A 269 -24.03 -6.96 -0.72
N LYS A 270 -24.78 -7.99 -1.10
CA LYS A 270 -24.31 -9.38 -1.03
C LYS A 270 -23.32 -9.62 -2.15
N ASN A 271 -22.04 -9.50 -1.84
CA ASN A 271 -20.94 -9.75 -2.76
C ASN A 271 -20.52 -11.23 -2.74
N ASP A 272 -19.84 -11.65 -3.80
CA ASP A 272 -19.15 -12.93 -3.85
C ASP A 272 -17.82 -12.84 -3.09
N ALA A 273 -17.64 -13.66 -2.05
CA ALA A 273 -16.51 -13.52 -1.13
C ALA A 273 -15.15 -13.74 -1.82
N GLU A 274 -15.06 -14.70 -2.74
CA GLU A 274 -13.82 -15.01 -3.45
C GLU A 274 -13.45 -13.90 -4.46
N ALA A 275 -14.45 -13.31 -5.12
CA ALA A 275 -14.21 -12.13 -5.94
C ALA A 275 -13.75 -10.92 -5.10
N VAL A 276 -14.27 -10.74 -3.88
CA VAL A 276 -13.81 -9.68 -2.97
C VAL A 276 -12.37 -9.93 -2.54
N LYS A 277 -12.00 -11.16 -2.16
CA LYS A 277 -10.61 -11.51 -1.80
C LYS A 277 -9.64 -11.20 -2.93
N LYS A 278 -9.97 -11.55 -4.17
CA LYS A 278 -9.15 -11.20 -5.33
C LYS A 278 -8.97 -9.68 -5.49
N VAL A 279 -10.04 -8.90 -5.32
CA VAL A 279 -9.94 -7.44 -5.36
C VAL A 279 -9.12 -6.91 -4.19
N GLN A 280 -9.27 -7.46 -2.98
CA GLN A 280 -8.44 -7.10 -1.81
C GLN A 280 -6.96 -7.41 -2.06
N LEU A 281 -6.64 -8.60 -2.61
CA LEU A 281 -5.29 -8.99 -3.00
C LEU A 281 -4.71 -8.07 -4.08
N PHE A 282 -5.47 -7.79 -5.14
CA PHE A 282 -5.04 -6.84 -6.17
C PHE A 282 -4.80 -5.46 -5.61
N LEU A 283 -5.69 -4.92 -4.77
CA LEU A 283 -5.52 -3.59 -4.19
C LEU A 283 -4.35 -3.55 -3.21
N ASN A 284 -4.15 -4.62 -2.45
CA ASN A 284 -3.00 -4.77 -1.57
C ASN A 284 -1.70 -4.78 -2.37
N ASP A 285 -1.62 -5.54 -3.47
CA ASP A 285 -0.42 -5.54 -4.30
C ASP A 285 -0.23 -4.24 -5.09
N TYR A 286 -1.29 -3.72 -5.72
CA TYR A 286 -1.19 -2.57 -6.63
C TYR A 286 -1.00 -1.25 -5.90
N LEU A 287 -1.74 -1.02 -4.81
CA LEU A 287 -1.68 0.20 -4.01
C LEU A 287 -0.80 0.04 -2.76
N LYS A 288 -0.16 -1.14 -2.58
CA LYS A 288 0.67 -1.46 -1.42
C LYS A 288 -0.09 -1.27 -0.10
N LEU A 289 -1.34 -1.75 -0.07
CA LEU A 289 -2.24 -1.71 1.08
C LEU A 289 -2.20 -3.02 1.88
N LYS A 290 -2.67 -2.97 3.14
CA LYS A 290 -2.88 -4.15 4.01
C LYS A 290 -4.36 -4.32 4.36
N LEU A 291 -5.21 -4.39 3.34
CA LEU A 291 -6.61 -4.77 3.53
C LEU A 291 -6.66 -6.21 4.04
N GLU A 292 -7.53 -6.46 5.01
CA GLU A 292 -7.89 -7.81 5.40
C GLU A 292 -8.50 -8.55 4.19
N VAL A 293 -7.95 -9.72 3.85
CA VAL A 293 -8.43 -10.55 2.72
C VAL A 293 -9.52 -11.50 3.21
N ASP A 294 -10.55 -10.91 3.82
CA ASP A 294 -11.66 -11.61 4.46
C ASP A 294 -12.81 -11.94 3.49
N GLY A 295 -12.78 -11.41 2.26
CA GLY A 295 -13.88 -11.51 1.32
C GLY A 295 -15.07 -10.60 1.64
N ILE A 296 -14.90 -9.64 2.55
CA ILE A 296 -15.90 -8.66 2.95
C ILE A 296 -15.58 -7.31 2.30
N TYR A 297 -16.48 -6.84 1.42
CA TYR A 297 -16.34 -5.51 0.81
C TYR A 297 -16.77 -4.43 1.82
N GLY A 298 -15.90 -4.18 2.78
CA GLY A 298 -16.09 -3.23 3.88
C GLY A 298 -15.72 -1.79 3.51
N SER A 299 -15.65 -0.91 4.51
CA SER A 299 -15.24 0.49 4.33
C SER A 299 -13.82 0.62 3.79
N LYS A 300 -12.87 -0.18 4.30
CA LYS A 300 -11.46 -0.13 3.88
C LYS A 300 -11.28 -0.56 2.42
N THR A 301 -11.95 -1.65 2.01
CA THR A 301 -11.93 -2.10 0.61
C THR A 301 -12.61 -1.10 -0.33
N GLU A 302 -13.70 -0.45 0.11
CA GLU A 302 -14.31 0.65 -0.67
C GLU A 302 -13.33 1.81 -0.85
N GLU A 303 -12.65 2.24 0.21
CA GLU A 303 -11.69 3.35 0.15
C GLU A 303 -10.50 3.04 -0.76
N ALA A 304 -9.95 1.84 -0.67
CA ALA A 304 -8.91 1.39 -1.58
C ALA A 304 -9.36 1.41 -3.05
N VAL A 305 -10.60 1.00 -3.33
CA VAL A 305 -11.17 1.14 -4.67
C VAL A 305 -11.33 2.61 -5.07
N ARG A 306 -11.67 3.52 -4.15
CA ARG A 306 -11.74 4.96 -4.44
C ARG A 306 -10.39 5.53 -4.85
N VAL A 307 -9.31 5.17 -4.14
CA VAL A 307 -7.93 5.57 -4.47
C VAL A 307 -7.54 5.04 -5.85
N PHE A 308 -7.76 3.74 -6.11
CA PHE A 308 -7.50 3.14 -7.42
C PHE A 308 -8.24 3.86 -8.55
N GLN A 309 -9.50 4.24 -8.33
CA GLN A 309 -10.32 4.98 -9.30
C GLN A 309 -9.77 6.37 -9.61
N ILE A 310 -9.16 7.04 -8.64
CA ILE A 310 -8.55 8.36 -8.82
C ILE A 310 -7.24 8.23 -9.62
N LEU A 311 -6.39 7.26 -9.27
CA LEU A 311 -5.13 7.01 -9.99
C LEU A 311 -5.34 6.65 -11.47
N HIS A 312 -6.46 5.99 -11.79
CA HIS A 312 -6.84 5.61 -13.15
C HIS A 312 -8.03 6.39 -13.69
N LYS A 313 -8.20 7.65 -13.25
CA LYS A 313 -9.35 8.50 -13.53
C LYS A 313 -9.76 8.55 -15.01
N ASP A 314 -8.80 8.67 -15.92
CA ASP A 314 -9.05 8.78 -17.36
C ASP A 314 -9.73 7.55 -17.95
N LYS A 315 -9.42 6.37 -17.42
CA LYS A 315 -9.97 5.09 -17.88
C LYS A 315 -11.19 4.66 -17.06
N ILE A 316 -11.27 5.07 -15.80
CA ILE A 316 -12.29 4.56 -14.88
C ILE A 316 -13.44 5.54 -14.69
N LEU A 317 -13.19 6.82 -14.44
CA LEU A 317 -14.19 7.82 -14.04
C LEU A 317 -14.66 8.68 -15.21
N THR A 318 -13.74 9.13 -16.06
CA THR A 318 -14.03 9.98 -17.23
C THR A 318 -15.07 9.36 -18.19
N PRO A 319 -15.10 8.04 -18.47
CA PRO A 319 -16.14 7.44 -19.31
C PRO A 319 -17.57 7.54 -18.78
N TRP A 320 -17.73 7.78 -17.47
CA TRP A 320 -19.03 8.00 -16.81
C TRP A 320 -19.37 9.49 -16.64
N GLY A 321 -18.46 10.39 -17.02
CA GLY A 321 -18.62 11.83 -16.80
C GLY A 321 -18.63 12.25 -15.33
N VAL A 322 -18.02 11.45 -14.44
CA VAL A 322 -17.91 11.76 -13.00
C VAL A 322 -16.48 12.14 -12.66
N THR A 323 -16.31 13.06 -11.71
CA THR A 323 -15.00 13.54 -11.24
C THR A 323 -14.64 13.02 -9.86
N ALA A 324 -15.63 12.59 -9.08
CA ALA A 324 -15.45 11.98 -7.77
C ALA A 324 -15.38 10.45 -7.88
N SER A 325 -14.55 9.83 -7.05
CA SER A 325 -14.51 8.38 -6.90
C SER A 325 -15.86 7.86 -6.37
N THR A 326 -16.21 6.63 -6.76
CA THR A 326 -17.48 6.00 -6.38
C THR A 326 -17.30 4.92 -5.33
N GLY A 327 -16.11 4.30 -5.25
CA GLY A 327 -15.86 3.15 -4.38
C GLY A 327 -16.62 1.89 -4.81
N ILE A 328 -17.09 1.85 -6.05
CA ILE A 328 -17.82 0.70 -6.62
C ILE A 328 -16.89 -0.03 -7.59
N PHE A 329 -16.64 -1.32 -7.35
CA PHE A 329 -15.91 -2.17 -8.29
C PHE A 329 -16.86 -2.63 -9.41
N TYR A 330 -17.01 -1.79 -10.44
CA TYR A 330 -17.97 -2.01 -11.52
C TYR A 330 -17.39 -1.64 -12.89
N LEU A 331 -17.81 -2.39 -13.93
CA LEU A 331 -17.49 -2.20 -15.35
C LEU A 331 -16.08 -1.65 -15.61
N THR A 332 -15.91 -0.33 -15.72
CA THR A 332 -14.61 0.31 -16.03
C THR A 332 -13.53 0.04 -14.97
N THR A 333 -13.89 -0.03 -13.68
CA THR A 333 -12.94 -0.40 -12.61
C THR A 333 -12.48 -1.84 -12.77
N GLN A 334 -13.43 -2.75 -13.00
CA GLN A 334 -13.12 -4.17 -13.22
C GLN A 334 -12.29 -4.38 -14.49
N THR A 335 -12.62 -3.67 -15.58
CA THR A 335 -11.88 -3.75 -16.85
C THR A 335 -10.43 -3.32 -16.66
N GLU A 336 -10.18 -2.23 -15.93
CA GLU A 336 -8.81 -1.76 -15.71
C GLU A 336 -8.00 -2.74 -14.85
N VAL A 337 -8.58 -3.28 -13.77
CA VAL A 337 -7.92 -4.32 -12.97
C VAL A 337 -7.57 -5.55 -13.81
N ASN A 338 -8.49 -6.03 -14.66
CA ASN A 338 -8.22 -7.17 -15.53
C ASN A 338 -7.12 -6.88 -16.56
N ASN A 339 -7.03 -5.66 -17.08
CA ASN A 339 -5.96 -5.26 -18.00
C ASN A 339 -4.61 -5.11 -17.29
N ILE A 340 -4.59 -4.68 -16.02
CA ILE A 340 -3.34 -4.62 -15.23
C ILE A 340 -2.85 -6.02 -14.91
N MET A 341 -3.74 -6.91 -14.45
CA MET A 341 -3.39 -8.29 -14.10
C MET A 341 -3.07 -9.16 -15.30
N CYS A 342 -3.58 -8.80 -16.48
CA CYS A 342 -3.27 -9.47 -17.73
C CYS A 342 -3.31 -8.46 -18.90
N PRO A 343 -2.18 -7.80 -19.19
CA PRO A 343 -2.08 -6.83 -20.28
C PRO A 343 -2.43 -7.42 -21.65
N ASP A 344 -2.19 -8.72 -21.86
CA ASP A 344 -2.46 -9.43 -23.11
C ASP A 344 -3.96 -9.53 -23.45
N LEU A 345 -4.86 -9.40 -22.46
CA LEU A 345 -6.31 -9.36 -22.72
C LEU A 345 -6.72 -8.14 -23.54
N ASN A 346 -6.03 -7.00 -23.31
CA ASN A 346 -6.29 -5.71 -23.96
C ASN A 346 -7.79 -5.38 -24.09
N LEU A 347 -8.53 -5.55 -22.99
CA LEU A 347 -9.97 -5.32 -22.94
C LEU A 347 -10.26 -3.85 -23.22
N GLN A 348 -11.23 -3.61 -24.12
CA GLN A 348 -11.68 -2.26 -24.42
C GLN A 348 -12.45 -1.68 -23.24
N ILE A 349 -12.03 -0.51 -22.76
CA ILE A 349 -12.76 0.23 -21.74
C ILE A 349 -14.16 0.56 -22.28
N PRO A 350 -15.25 0.15 -21.59
CA PRO A 350 -16.60 0.44 -22.03
C PRO A 350 -16.84 1.95 -22.20
N SER A 351 -17.47 2.34 -23.32
CA SER A 351 -17.86 3.72 -23.62
C SER A 351 -19.37 3.79 -23.91
N ASN A 352 -19.99 4.96 -23.74
CA ASN A 352 -21.45 5.20 -23.78
C ASN A 352 -22.22 4.68 -22.55
N LEU A 353 -21.66 4.92 -21.37
CA LEU A 353 -22.24 4.50 -20.11
C LEU A 353 -23.32 5.48 -19.66
N ILE A 354 -24.38 4.97 -19.02
CA ILE A 354 -25.44 5.83 -18.45
C ILE A 354 -24.87 6.48 -17.19
N ASN A 355 -24.85 7.82 -17.13
CA ASN A 355 -24.31 8.55 -15.98
C ASN A 355 -24.93 8.09 -14.65
N PHE A 356 -24.10 7.97 -13.61
CA PHE A 356 -24.56 7.69 -12.25
C PHE A 356 -25.55 8.77 -11.81
N THR A 357 -26.80 8.39 -11.56
CA THR A 357 -27.78 9.30 -10.96
C THR A 357 -27.56 9.35 -9.45
N ALA A 358 -27.83 10.50 -8.81
CA ALA A 358 -27.65 10.69 -7.36
C ALA A 358 -28.35 9.64 -6.47
N SER A 359 -29.37 8.94 -7.00
CA SER A 359 -30.05 7.82 -6.32
C SER A 359 -29.19 6.55 -6.21
N MET A 360 -28.11 6.42 -6.98
CA MET A 360 -27.26 5.23 -7.02
C MET A 360 -25.98 5.37 -6.17
N ILE A 361 -25.67 6.59 -5.71
CA ILE A 361 -24.43 6.92 -5.00
C ILE A 361 -24.63 6.90 -3.47
N ASN A 362 -25.87 7.05 -2.98
CA ASN A 362 -26.20 6.91 -1.57
C ASN A 362 -26.38 5.45 -1.14
#